data_AF-A0A538MRL1-F1
#
_entry.id   AF-A0A538MRL1-F1
#
_cell.length_a   1.000
_cell.length_b   1.000
_cell.length_c   1.000
_cell.angle_alpha   90.00
_cell.angle_beta   90.00
_cell.angle_gamma   90.00
#
_symmetry.space_group_name_H-M   'P 1'
#
loop_
_entity.id
_entity.type
_entity.pdbx_description
1 polymer ?
#
loop_
_entity_poly.entity_id
_entity_poly.type
_entity_poly.pdbx_seq_one_letter_code
_entity_poly.pdbx_strand_id
1 'polypeptide(L)'
;MGLRVCLVTPFAWSRPHDVNEHVDGLARELRALGHEVTVLAPSTRTADLVAGRRALLDGAEAPLVGADQKGRADMRGAAAKPGLTGATSGRDARRRAEPGVIALGPALPVSRRSRIGVPVGVRANLALALQRGRFDIVHGFEPALPSLSYLALRDSHALGVATFLSAERLGYPPGKPQRERLLSRLDALLATSPEVAAAAAVRLPGEYRVIFPGVDPELFHPEQKRRRIVLEWRPASRPLARSVLRELRELPGWELVMLRTKPLSGRPAVPRALAGRVSVRTARDGATRAPLLNEAAIFVPALDGLDRVTLEAAAAGAAIAAPPGLRAQPELAGAATARLAEDDALREHEGRKNRKRAEGQTFAELAREHDALYRKLAKRRRAAGNGDPLSGRDWIVCDLHMHTSWSHDCAIEVEDLLTHAETEGLSAIAITDHNAFGGALEALAATTSLTVIPGEEIKTDGQGEVIGLFLSEEIPRGLPFAETLAAIHEQNGVAYLPHPFDRMHSIPDAATLRRHLDEIDVFEVYNARLLFDAYNEEALRFARKYNLTMGAGSDAHVLQGVGTGALRMREFHDREEFLASLGSAQVLRRPKSLLYLQSLKWAAQAKERVR
;
A
#
# COMPACT_ATOMS: atom_id res chain seq x y z
N MET A 1 1.72 -21.79 -1.99
CA MET A 1 1.97 -21.02 -3.23
C MET A 1 2.61 -19.69 -2.87
N GLY A 2 3.56 -19.21 -3.67
CA GLY A 2 4.14 -17.87 -3.55
C GLY A 2 3.13 -16.79 -3.99
N LEU A 3 3.26 -15.60 -3.43
CA LEU A 3 2.48 -14.42 -3.83
C LEU A 3 3.29 -13.55 -4.80
N ARG A 4 2.61 -12.77 -5.64
CA ARG A 4 3.21 -11.73 -6.47
C ARG A 4 3.25 -10.42 -5.69
N VAL A 5 4.44 -10.01 -5.25
CA VAL A 5 4.64 -8.87 -4.35
C VAL A 5 5.35 -7.73 -5.08
N CYS A 6 4.76 -6.54 -5.01
CA CYS A 6 5.36 -5.31 -5.51
C CYS A 6 5.80 -4.41 -4.35
N LEU A 7 7.10 -4.25 -4.17
CA LEU A 7 7.69 -3.31 -3.21
C LEU A 7 7.95 -1.97 -3.91
N VAL A 8 7.57 -0.85 -3.28
CA VAL A 8 7.68 0.47 -3.91
C VAL A 8 8.42 1.44 -3.01
N THR A 9 9.57 1.93 -3.47
CA THR A 9 10.34 2.96 -2.77
C THR A 9 10.23 4.31 -3.47
N PRO A 10 10.12 5.43 -2.73
CA PRO A 10 10.09 6.75 -3.33
C PRO A 10 11.49 7.31 -3.58
N PHE A 11 12.55 6.59 -3.18
CA PHE A 11 13.93 7.06 -3.24
C PHE A 11 14.68 6.46 -4.42
N ALA A 12 15.60 7.24 -4.99
CA ALA A 12 16.39 6.83 -6.15
C ALA A 12 17.16 5.53 -5.88
N TRP A 13 16.87 4.45 -6.61
CA TRP A 13 17.55 3.17 -6.43
C TRP A 13 19.06 3.24 -6.70
N SER A 14 19.45 4.15 -7.58
CA SER A 14 20.85 4.43 -7.94
C SER A 14 21.67 5.13 -6.85
N ARG A 15 21.06 5.51 -5.71
CA ARG A 15 21.76 6.20 -4.62
C ARG A 15 21.61 5.42 -3.30
N PRO A 16 22.66 5.37 -2.45
CA PRO A 16 22.54 4.83 -1.11
C PRO A 16 21.45 5.52 -0.31
N HIS A 17 20.54 4.73 0.25
CA HIS A 17 19.43 5.21 1.09
C HIS A 17 18.96 4.07 2.00
N ASP A 18 18.74 4.37 3.27
CA ASP A 18 18.32 3.41 4.33
C ASP A 18 17.04 2.66 3.98
N VAL A 19 16.08 3.34 3.36
CA VAL A 19 14.83 2.70 2.87
C VAL A 19 15.12 1.73 1.73
N ASN A 20 16.04 2.05 0.81
CA ASN A 20 16.37 1.13 -0.28
C ASN A 20 17.10 -0.10 0.25
N GLU A 21 17.96 0.04 1.25
CA GLU A 21 18.60 -1.10 1.94
C GLU A 21 17.56 -2.01 2.61
N HIS A 22 16.55 -1.42 3.26
CA HIS A 22 15.45 -2.19 3.85
C HIS A 22 14.66 -2.96 2.79
N VAL A 23 14.29 -2.29 1.70
CA VAL A 23 13.54 -2.88 0.58
C VAL A 23 14.33 -4.00 -0.09
N ASP A 24 15.64 -3.80 -0.31
CA ASP A 24 16.52 -4.77 -0.96
C ASP A 24 16.67 -6.04 -0.12
N GLY A 25 16.95 -5.89 1.18
CA GLY A 25 17.05 -7.01 2.11
C GLY A 25 15.73 -7.78 2.25
N LEU A 26 14.60 -7.09 2.37
CA LEU A 26 13.29 -7.72 2.42
C LEU A 26 12.95 -8.43 1.10
N ALA A 27 13.24 -7.81 -0.06
CA ALA A 27 12.97 -8.38 -1.37
C ALA A 27 13.71 -9.71 -1.58
N ARG A 28 15.01 -9.74 -1.22
CA ARG A 28 15.85 -10.94 -1.31
C ARG A 28 15.26 -12.10 -0.51
N GLU A 29 14.91 -11.86 0.75
CA GLU A 29 14.44 -12.89 1.65
C GLU A 29 12.99 -13.34 1.33
N LEU A 30 12.12 -12.44 0.85
CA LEU A 30 10.81 -12.84 0.33
C LEU A 30 10.92 -13.73 -0.92
N ARG A 31 11.90 -13.48 -1.81
CA ARG A 31 12.16 -14.40 -2.94
C ARG A 31 12.65 -15.76 -2.44
N ALA A 32 13.49 -15.79 -1.40
CA ALA A 32 13.93 -17.04 -0.77
C ALA A 32 12.76 -17.85 -0.16
N LEU A 33 11.71 -17.17 0.32
CA LEU A 33 10.46 -17.79 0.76
C LEU A 33 9.51 -18.21 -0.40
N GLY A 34 9.93 -18.02 -1.65
CA GLY A 34 9.21 -18.47 -2.85
C GLY A 34 8.22 -17.45 -3.43
N HIS A 35 8.27 -16.18 -3.02
CA HIS A 35 7.44 -15.12 -3.61
C HIS A 35 8.06 -14.57 -4.92
N GLU A 36 7.21 -14.15 -5.85
CA GLU A 36 7.63 -13.36 -7.01
C GLU A 36 7.68 -11.90 -6.60
N VAL A 37 8.88 -11.33 -6.42
CA VAL A 37 9.05 -9.96 -5.91
C VAL A 37 9.55 -9.02 -6.99
N THR A 38 8.79 -7.95 -7.25
CA THR A 38 9.17 -6.81 -8.08
C THR A 38 9.34 -5.57 -7.22
N VAL A 39 10.40 -4.79 -7.46
CA VAL A 39 10.67 -3.51 -6.82
C VAL A 39 10.46 -2.40 -7.84
N LEU A 40 9.60 -1.44 -7.54
CA LEU A 40 9.40 -0.24 -8.34
C LEU A 40 10.09 0.94 -7.66
N ALA A 41 10.95 1.63 -8.40
CA ALA A 41 11.72 2.74 -7.85
C ALA A 41 12.01 3.82 -8.90
N PRO A 42 12.27 5.07 -8.49
CA PRO A 42 12.94 6.02 -9.36
C PRO A 42 14.44 5.71 -9.49
N SER A 43 15.11 6.27 -10.51
CA SER A 43 16.57 6.22 -10.63
C SER A 43 17.13 7.53 -11.19
N THR A 44 18.39 7.84 -10.85
CA THR A 44 19.17 8.92 -11.49
C THR A 44 20.10 8.43 -12.59
N ARG A 45 20.20 7.12 -12.82
CA ARG A 45 21.09 6.55 -13.85
C ARG A 45 20.31 6.30 -15.14
N THR A 46 20.79 6.84 -16.25
CA THR A 46 20.16 6.65 -17.57
C THR A 46 20.04 5.17 -17.95
N ALA A 47 21.06 4.36 -17.65
CA ALA A 47 21.04 2.92 -17.92
C ALA A 47 19.87 2.21 -17.21
N ASP A 48 19.61 2.55 -15.95
CA ASP A 48 18.49 1.98 -15.19
C ASP A 48 17.14 2.36 -15.82
N LEU A 49 17.00 3.62 -16.28
CA LEU A 49 15.76 4.10 -16.90
C LEU A 49 15.48 3.41 -18.24
N VAL A 50 16.53 3.15 -19.04
CA VAL A 50 16.42 2.41 -20.29
C VAL A 50 16.03 0.95 -20.02
N ALA A 51 16.68 0.30 -19.06
CA ALA A 51 16.35 -1.06 -18.65
C ALA A 51 14.91 -1.16 -18.12
N GLY A 52 14.49 -0.22 -17.28
CA GLY A 52 13.13 -0.16 -16.75
C GLY A 52 12.08 0.00 -17.85
N ARG A 53 12.32 0.87 -18.85
CA ARG A 53 11.42 1.02 -20.00
C ARG A 53 11.31 -0.26 -20.82
N ARG A 54 12.41 -0.95 -21.08
CA ARG A 54 12.40 -2.24 -21.80
C ARG A 54 11.60 -3.29 -21.03
N ALA A 55 11.84 -3.44 -19.74
CA ALA A 55 11.10 -4.38 -18.91
C ALA A 55 9.59 -4.10 -18.87
N LEU A 56 9.19 -2.82 -18.93
CA LEU A 56 7.79 -2.45 -19.05
C LEU A 56 7.18 -2.79 -20.40
N LEU A 57 7.93 -2.74 -21.50
CA LEU A 57 7.46 -2.99 -22.87
C LEU A 57 7.46 -4.49 -23.22
N ASP A 58 8.55 -5.18 -22.90
CA ASP A 58 8.85 -6.54 -23.34
C ASP A 58 8.33 -7.62 -22.37
N GLY A 59 7.85 -7.22 -21.19
CA GLY A 59 7.61 -8.16 -20.08
C GLY A 59 8.91 -8.50 -19.35
N ALA A 60 8.82 -9.18 -18.21
CA ALA A 60 9.89 -9.34 -17.20
C ALA A 60 11.17 -10.12 -17.65
N GLU A 61 11.39 -10.33 -18.95
CA GLU A 61 12.54 -11.07 -19.51
C GLU A 61 13.75 -10.20 -19.88
N ALA A 62 13.65 -8.87 -19.79
CA ALA A 62 14.77 -7.97 -20.06
C ALA A 62 15.75 -7.87 -18.86
N PRO A 63 17.08 -7.81 -19.06
CA PRO A 63 18.05 -7.68 -17.97
C PRO A 63 17.81 -6.40 -17.17
N LEU A 64 17.45 -6.56 -15.89
CA LEU A 64 17.17 -5.50 -14.93
C LEU A 64 18.43 -5.06 -14.16
N VAL A 65 18.31 -3.94 -13.46
CA VAL A 65 19.40 -3.19 -12.80
C VAL A 65 20.31 -4.10 -11.95
N GLY A 66 21.56 -4.26 -12.37
CA GLY A 66 22.58 -5.01 -11.61
C GLY A 66 23.04 -4.28 -10.34
N ALA A 67 23.17 -5.04 -9.25
CA ALA A 67 23.62 -4.56 -7.94
C ALA A 67 25.10 -4.10 -7.92
N ASP A 68 25.92 -4.53 -8.90
CA ASP A 68 27.39 -4.47 -8.79
C ASP A 68 28.06 -3.16 -9.25
N GLN A 69 27.29 -2.11 -9.55
CA GLN A 69 27.87 -0.80 -9.94
C GLN A 69 27.64 0.33 -8.92
N LYS A 70 27.29 0.02 -7.67
CA LYS A 70 27.06 1.02 -6.61
C LYS A 70 28.34 1.77 -6.14
N GLY A 71 29.53 1.53 -6.71
CA GLY A 71 30.80 2.06 -6.15
C GLY A 71 31.86 2.66 -7.09
N ARG A 72 31.64 2.89 -8.39
CA ARG A 72 32.75 3.29 -9.31
C ARG A 72 32.67 4.67 -9.97
N ALA A 73 31.78 5.56 -9.52
CA ALA A 73 31.68 6.92 -10.06
C ALA A 73 32.17 7.97 -9.05
N ASP A 74 33.43 7.87 -8.58
CA ASP A 74 34.10 9.03 -7.94
C ASP A 74 35.65 8.96 -7.93
N MET A 75 36.26 8.28 -8.91
CA MET A 75 37.71 8.19 -9.05
C MET A 75 38.10 8.33 -10.53
N ARG A 76 38.05 9.55 -11.07
CA ARG A 76 38.79 9.92 -12.28
C ARG A 76 39.50 11.24 -12.06
N GLY A 77 40.74 11.11 -11.60
CA GLY A 77 41.67 12.21 -11.35
C GLY A 77 43.07 11.69 -11.06
N ALA A 78 43.59 10.76 -11.88
CA ALA A 78 45.01 10.44 -11.94
C ALA A 78 45.30 9.71 -13.25
N ALA A 79 46.21 10.27 -14.05
CA ALA A 79 46.65 9.73 -15.33
C ALA A 79 47.60 8.52 -15.14
N ALA A 80 47.46 7.49 -15.98
CA ALA A 80 48.51 6.52 -16.25
C ALA A 80 48.31 5.85 -17.63
N LYS A 81 49.45 5.60 -18.29
CA LYS A 81 49.68 5.22 -19.70
C LYS A 81 49.23 3.79 -20.08
N PRO A 82 49.16 3.45 -21.39
CA PRO A 82 48.73 2.13 -21.87
C PRO A 82 49.93 1.16 -22.06
N GLY A 83 49.71 -0.13 -21.81
CA GLY A 83 50.63 -1.18 -22.22
C GLY A 83 50.31 -2.59 -21.71
N LEU A 84 50.13 -3.51 -22.67
CA LEU A 84 50.40 -4.96 -22.64
C LEU A 84 49.38 -5.94 -22.04
N THR A 85 48.60 -6.52 -22.96
CA THR A 85 48.43 -7.96 -23.27
C THR A 85 48.58 -9.01 -22.15
N GLY A 86 47.53 -9.81 -21.98
CA GLY A 86 47.57 -11.12 -21.34
C GLY A 86 46.21 -11.80 -21.44
N ALA A 87 46.07 -12.70 -22.40
CA ALA A 87 44.87 -13.52 -22.58
C ALA A 87 44.84 -14.64 -21.54
N THR A 88 43.74 -14.79 -20.82
CA THR A 88 43.33 -16.08 -20.23
C THR A 88 41.81 -16.26 -20.32
N SER A 89 41.43 -17.15 -21.23
CA SER A 89 40.34 -18.13 -21.14
C SER A 89 39.01 -17.70 -20.52
N GLY A 90 38.00 -17.64 -21.38
CA GLY A 90 36.61 -17.53 -20.98
C GLY A 90 36.12 -18.75 -20.22
N ARG A 91 35.52 -18.50 -19.06
CA ARG A 91 34.50 -19.27 -18.33
C ARG A 91 34.14 -18.39 -17.14
N ASP A 92 33.03 -17.64 -17.25
CA ASP A 92 32.23 -17.03 -16.15
C ASP A 92 31.35 -15.82 -16.56
N ALA A 93 31.17 -15.56 -17.85
CA ALA A 93 30.31 -14.46 -18.33
C ALA A 93 28.80 -14.81 -18.42
N ARG A 94 28.26 -15.67 -17.55
CA ARG A 94 26.82 -15.91 -17.41
C ARG A 94 26.37 -15.89 -15.94
N ARG A 95 26.71 -14.82 -15.21
CA ARG A 95 25.89 -14.43 -14.05
C ARG A 95 24.55 -13.93 -14.60
N ARG A 96 23.50 -14.75 -14.47
CA ARG A 96 22.11 -14.35 -14.69
C ARG A 96 21.87 -13.03 -13.95
N ALA A 97 21.48 -11.98 -14.67
CA ALA A 97 21.02 -10.74 -14.05
C ALA A 97 19.80 -11.08 -13.19
N GLU A 98 19.88 -10.94 -11.87
CA GLU A 98 18.72 -11.22 -11.03
C GLU A 98 17.61 -10.18 -11.31
N PRO A 99 16.42 -10.63 -11.73
CA PRO A 99 15.30 -9.75 -12.02
C PRO A 99 14.75 -9.23 -10.70
N GLY A 100 14.56 -7.91 -10.59
CA GLY A 100 13.96 -7.41 -9.37
C GLY A 100 13.60 -5.95 -9.31
N VAL A 101 14.27 -5.05 -10.05
CA VAL A 101 14.03 -3.61 -9.92
C VAL A 101 13.69 -2.99 -11.25
N ILE A 102 12.51 -2.38 -11.35
CA ILE A 102 12.05 -1.62 -12.51
C ILE A 102 12.13 -0.13 -12.18
N ALA A 103 13.03 0.57 -12.88
CA ALA A 103 13.13 2.02 -12.75
C ALA A 103 12.04 2.71 -13.56
N LEU A 104 11.08 3.35 -12.90
CA LEU A 104 9.89 3.93 -13.56
C LEU A 104 10.09 5.36 -14.06
N GLY A 105 11.15 6.03 -13.63
CA GLY A 105 11.37 7.42 -13.97
C GLY A 105 12.55 8.06 -13.26
N PRO A 106 12.92 9.30 -13.68
CA PRO A 106 13.97 10.05 -13.04
C PRO A 106 13.62 10.30 -11.57
N ALA A 107 14.63 10.22 -10.71
CA ALA A 107 14.45 10.61 -9.32
C ALA A 107 14.17 12.10 -9.21
N LEU A 108 12.96 12.42 -8.76
CA LEU A 108 12.62 13.79 -8.43
C LEU A 108 12.97 14.09 -6.99
N PRO A 109 13.58 15.25 -6.71
CA PRO A 109 13.77 15.69 -5.35
C PRO A 109 12.39 15.89 -4.72
N VAL A 110 12.05 15.02 -3.76
CA VAL A 110 10.88 15.23 -2.90
C VAL A 110 11.23 16.37 -1.95
N SER A 111 10.95 17.61 -2.38
CA SER A 111 11.30 18.82 -1.65
C SER A 111 10.08 19.38 -0.92
N ARG A 112 10.33 19.88 0.30
CA ARG A 112 9.39 20.63 1.15
C ARG A 112 8.73 21.84 0.44
N ARG A 113 9.34 22.34 -0.64
CA ARG A 113 8.87 23.50 -1.42
C ARG A 113 8.43 23.14 -2.84
N SER A 114 8.68 21.92 -3.31
CA SER A 114 8.30 21.54 -4.67
C SER A 114 6.83 21.10 -4.68
N ARG A 115 5.96 21.91 -5.28
CA ARG A 115 4.62 21.48 -5.72
C ARG A 115 4.67 20.54 -6.94
N ILE A 116 5.87 20.12 -7.36
CA ILE A 116 6.08 19.26 -8.52
C ILE A 116 5.64 17.86 -8.12
N GLY A 117 4.43 17.48 -8.55
CA GLY A 117 3.95 16.12 -8.42
C GLY A 117 4.74 15.16 -9.30
N VAL A 118 4.45 13.87 -9.17
CA VAL A 118 5.04 12.83 -10.03
C VAL A 118 4.68 13.13 -11.51
N PRO A 119 5.65 13.17 -12.45
CA PRO A 119 5.43 13.49 -13.85
C PRO A 119 4.50 12.51 -14.52
N VAL A 120 3.74 12.99 -15.50
CA VAL A 120 2.73 12.19 -16.22
C VAL A 120 3.34 10.91 -16.80
N GLY A 121 4.53 10.99 -17.43
CA GLY A 121 5.20 9.80 -17.97
C GLY A 121 5.56 8.75 -16.90
N VAL A 122 5.93 9.19 -15.69
CA VAL A 122 6.22 8.27 -14.56
C VAL A 122 4.93 7.65 -14.03
N ARG A 123 3.83 8.39 -14.01
CA ARG A 123 2.50 7.86 -13.65
C ARG A 123 2.02 6.81 -14.66
N ALA A 124 2.19 7.08 -15.95
CA ALA A 124 1.84 6.13 -17.00
C ALA A 124 2.65 4.83 -16.89
N ASN A 125 3.97 4.94 -16.67
CA ASN A 125 4.83 3.79 -16.42
C ASN A 125 4.41 3.00 -15.17
N LEU A 126 4.05 3.68 -14.09
CA LEU A 126 3.54 3.04 -12.87
C LEU A 126 2.23 2.30 -13.12
N ALA A 127 1.26 2.93 -13.79
CA ALA A 127 -0.01 2.30 -14.12
C ALA A 127 0.19 1.03 -14.96
N LEU A 128 1.07 1.11 -15.98
CA LEU A 128 1.43 -0.03 -16.80
C LEU A 128 2.11 -1.15 -15.99
N ALA A 129 3.03 -0.78 -15.09
CA ALA A 129 3.72 -1.73 -14.22
C ALA A 129 2.74 -2.48 -13.30
N LEU A 130 1.81 -1.76 -12.67
CA LEU A 130 0.81 -2.33 -11.78
C LEU A 130 -0.16 -3.25 -12.53
N GLN A 131 -0.61 -2.83 -13.72
CA GLN A 131 -1.53 -3.62 -14.54
C GLN A 131 -0.88 -4.91 -15.06
N ARG A 132 0.35 -4.84 -15.57
CA ARG A 132 1.07 -6.03 -16.09
C ARG A 132 1.55 -6.94 -14.97
N GLY A 133 1.96 -6.37 -13.85
CA GLY A 133 2.46 -7.12 -12.70
C GLY A 133 1.42 -8.00 -12.03
N ARG A 134 0.11 -7.70 -12.17
CA ARG A 134 -1.02 -8.42 -11.52
C ARG A 134 -0.68 -8.85 -10.09
N PHE A 135 -0.20 -7.89 -9.30
CA PHE A 135 0.31 -8.16 -7.96
C PHE A 135 -0.81 -8.53 -7.00
N ASP A 136 -0.52 -9.45 -6.08
CA ASP A 136 -1.41 -9.77 -4.95
C ASP A 136 -1.22 -8.73 -3.84
N ILE A 137 0.02 -8.28 -3.62
CA ILE A 137 0.41 -7.28 -2.63
C ILE A 137 1.13 -6.11 -3.33
N VAL A 138 0.74 -4.88 -3.02
CA VAL A 138 1.55 -3.68 -3.24
C VAL A 138 1.94 -3.10 -1.88
N HIS A 139 3.24 -3.05 -1.61
CA HIS A 139 3.80 -2.56 -0.37
C HIS A 139 4.63 -1.29 -0.62
N GLY A 140 4.08 -0.14 -0.20
CA GLY A 140 4.72 1.16 -0.34
C GLY A 140 5.50 1.58 0.90
N PHE A 141 6.72 2.07 0.70
CA PHE A 141 7.57 2.57 1.78
C PHE A 141 7.52 4.10 1.81
N GLU A 142 7.37 4.70 3.00
CA GLU A 142 7.24 6.15 3.21
C GLU A 142 6.14 6.84 2.36
N PRO A 143 4.90 6.30 2.27
CA PRO A 143 3.87 6.83 1.38
C PRO A 143 3.20 8.12 1.87
N ALA A 144 3.60 8.68 3.00
CA ALA A 144 3.15 10.00 3.46
C ALA A 144 3.62 11.13 2.52
N LEU A 145 4.67 10.89 1.73
CA LEU A 145 5.16 11.81 0.72
C LEU A 145 4.36 11.68 -0.58
N PRO A 146 4.04 12.77 -1.31
CA PRO A 146 3.43 12.72 -2.64
C PRO A 146 4.43 12.14 -3.65
N SER A 147 4.52 10.82 -3.69
CA SER A 147 5.63 10.06 -4.24
C SER A 147 5.15 8.84 -5.02
N LEU A 148 6.10 8.06 -5.56
CA LEU A 148 5.80 6.81 -6.25
C LEU A 148 5.06 5.81 -5.33
N SER A 149 5.48 5.69 -4.05
CA SER A 149 4.82 4.83 -3.07
C SER A 149 3.37 5.21 -2.81
N TYR A 150 3.09 6.51 -2.67
CA TYR A 150 1.74 7.03 -2.51
C TYR A 150 0.85 6.66 -3.70
N LEU A 151 1.32 6.92 -4.92
CA LEU A 151 0.55 6.64 -6.13
C LEU A 151 0.36 5.14 -6.35
N ALA A 152 1.37 4.32 -6.05
CA ALA A 152 1.27 2.88 -6.21
C ALA A 152 0.18 2.29 -5.31
N LEU A 153 0.13 2.70 -4.04
CA LEU A 153 -0.89 2.26 -3.10
C LEU A 153 -2.28 2.79 -3.46
N ARG A 154 -2.36 4.03 -3.96
CA ARG A 154 -3.63 4.64 -4.36
C ARG A 154 -4.24 3.98 -5.61
N ASP A 155 -3.41 3.72 -6.61
CA ASP A 155 -3.86 3.33 -7.96
C ASP A 155 -3.85 1.81 -8.19
N SER A 156 -3.21 1.04 -7.30
CA SER A 156 -3.18 -0.42 -7.39
C SER A 156 -4.53 -1.07 -7.10
N HIS A 157 -4.80 -2.20 -7.76
CA HIS A 157 -5.89 -3.12 -7.45
C HIS A 157 -5.48 -4.22 -6.45
N ALA A 158 -4.25 -4.23 -5.95
CA ALA A 158 -3.74 -5.21 -5.01
C ALA A 158 -4.06 -4.87 -3.55
N LEU A 159 -3.80 -5.81 -2.63
CA LEU A 159 -3.79 -5.54 -1.20
C LEU A 159 -2.64 -4.58 -0.86
N GLY A 160 -2.96 -3.49 -0.16
CA GLY A 160 -2.06 -2.37 0.10
C GLY A 160 -1.42 -2.44 1.49
N VAL A 161 -0.09 -2.42 1.55
CA VAL A 161 0.67 -2.34 2.81
C VAL A 161 1.53 -1.08 2.80
N ALA A 162 1.62 -0.39 3.93
CA ALA A 162 2.46 0.79 4.07
C ALA A 162 3.45 0.64 5.23
N THR A 163 4.74 0.87 4.99
CA THR A 163 5.78 0.91 6.04
C THR A 163 6.37 2.30 6.19
N PHE A 164 6.51 2.73 7.44
CA PHE A 164 7.20 3.96 7.83
C PHE A 164 8.48 3.62 8.59
N LEU A 165 9.59 4.27 8.21
CA LEU A 165 10.92 3.98 8.75
C LEU A 165 11.51 5.16 9.53
N SER A 166 10.93 6.36 9.40
CA SER A 166 11.47 7.55 10.05
C SER A 166 10.41 8.57 10.45
N ALA A 167 10.42 8.92 11.74
CA ALA A 167 9.59 9.99 12.30
C ALA A 167 9.90 11.36 11.67
N GLU A 168 11.15 11.62 11.27
CA GLU A 168 11.57 12.89 10.65
C GLU A 168 10.88 13.13 9.30
N ARG A 169 10.63 12.05 8.54
CA ARG A 169 10.03 12.12 7.20
C ARG A 169 8.52 12.39 7.24
N LEU A 170 7.90 12.26 8.40
CA LEU A 170 6.47 12.49 8.64
C LEU A 170 6.12 13.94 8.98
N GLY A 171 7.09 14.85 8.91
CA GLY A 171 6.92 16.26 9.30
C GLY A 171 5.82 17.03 8.55
N TYR A 172 5.41 16.60 7.35
CA TYR A 172 4.45 17.33 6.50
C TYR A 172 3.18 16.53 6.23
N PRO A 173 2.00 17.03 6.63
CA PRO A 173 0.77 16.25 6.49
C PRO A 173 0.33 16.27 5.03
N PRO A 174 0.04 15.11 4.41
CA PRO A 174 -0.78 15.12 3.20
C PRO A 174 -2.11 15.82 3.51
N GLY A 175 -2.68 16.53 2.53
CA GLY A 175 -3.99 17.17 2.71
C GLY A 175 -5.04 16.13 3.13
N LYS A 176 -6.06 16.53 3.91
CA LYS A 176 -7.12 15.62 4.40
C LYS A 176 -7.68 14.69 3.29
N PRO A 177 -8.00 15.18 2.08
CA PRO A 177 -8.49 14.31 1.00
C PRO A 177 -7.45 13.29 0.51
N GLN A 178 -6.18 13.67 0.47
CA GLN A 178 -5.09 12.79 0.05
C GLN A 178 -4.88 11.64 1.05
N ARG A 179 -5.00 11.97 2.34
CA ARG A 179 -4.91 11.03 3.46
C ARG A 179 -6.06 10.03 3.45
N GLU A 180 -7.30 10.51 3.37
CA GLU A 180 -8.50 9.66 3.37
C GLU A 180 -8.48 8.68 2.19
N ARG A 181 -8.09 9.15 0.99
CA ARG A 181 -7.91 8.29 -0.17
C ARG A 181 -6.79 7.27 -0.02
N LEU A 182 -5.75 7.54 0.77
CA LEU A 182 -4.72 6.54 1.05
C LEU A 182 -5.25 5.49 2.03
N LEU A 183 -5.86 5.95 3.13
CA LEU A 183 -6.39 5.07 4.19
C LEU A 183 -7.46 4.11 3.66
N SER A 184 -8.31 4.54 2.72
CA SER A 184 -9.30 3.64 2.09
C SER A 184 -8.66 2.49 1.31
N ARG A 185 -7.39 2.64 0.89
CA ARG A 185 -6.65 1.65 0.09
C ARG A 185 -5.76 0.73 0.91
N LEU A 186 -5.40 1.10 2.14
CA LEU A 186 -4.48 0.33 2.97
C LEU A 186 -5.18 -0.79 3.74
N ASP A 187 -4.52 -1.96 3.79
CA ASP A 187 -4.93 -3.15 4.55
C ASP A 187 -4.10 -3.36 5.81
N ALA A 188 -2.88 -2.82 5.83
CA ALA A 188 -1.96 -2.89 6.96
C ALA A 188 -1.01 -1.68 7.00
N LEU A 189 -0.73 -1.23 8.22
CA LEU A 189 0.21 -0.16 8.54
C LEU A 189 1.34 -0.73 9.39
N LEU A 190 2.59 -0.49 8.97
CA LEU A 190 3.80 -0.97 9.62
C LEU A 190 4.70 0.22 9.99
N ALA A 191 5.41 0.10 11.11
CA ALA A 191 6.40 1.08 11.53
C ALA A 191 7.62 0.39 12.14
N THR A 192 8.82 0.95 11.98
CA THR A 192 10.05 0.31 12.49
C THR A 192 10.28 0.49 13.99
N SER A 193 9.50 1.36 14.65
CA SER A 193 9.56 1.57 16.09
C SER A 193 8.23 2.14 16.63
N PRO A 194 7.98 2.07 17.94
CA PRO A 194 6.84 2.72 18.56
C PRO A 194 6.82 4.24 18.35
N GLU A 195 7.99 4.89 18.33
CA GLU A 195 8.11 6.33 18.06
C GLU A 195 7.71 6.68 16.63
N VAL A 196 8.11 5.85 15.66
CA VAL A 196 7.70 6.02 14.25
C VAL A 196 6.21 5.76 14.10
N ALA A 197 5.66 4.74 14.76
CA ALA A 197 4.23 4.45 14.78
C ALA A 197 3.43 5.64 15.34
N ALA A 198 3.85 6.19 16.47
CA ALA A 198 3.19 7.36 17.09
C ALA A 198 3.25 8.58 16.17
N ALA A 199 4.41 8.86 15.56
CA ALA A 199 4.54 9.96 14.61
C ALA A 199 3.67 9.75 13.36
N ALA A 200 3.54 8.51 12.88
CA ALA A 200 2.75 8.16 11.71
C ALA A 200 1.25 8.24 12.02
N ALA A 201 0.80 7.72 13.17
CA ALA A 201 -0.60 7.69 13.59
C ALA A 201 -1.22 9.09 13.73
N VAL A 202 -0.43 10.10 14.13
CA VAL A 202 -0.87 11.51 14.13
C VAL A 202 -1.31 11.98 12.74
N ARG A 203 -0.74 11.40 11.68
CA ARG A 203 -0.92 11.83 10.29
C ARG A 203 -1.72 10.87 9.44
N LEU A 204 -1.66 9.57 9.73
CA LEU A 204 -2.39 8.49 9.09
C LEU A 204 -2.94 7.63 10.22
N PRO A 205 -4.11 7.98 10.78
CA PRO A 205 -4.74 7.23 11.86
C PRO A 205 -4.94 5.77 11.46
N GLY A 206 -4.67 4.86 12.40
CA GLY A 206 -4.83 3.42 12.22
C GLY A 206 -3.98 2.63 13.19
N GLU A 207 -4.15 1.31 13.18
CA GLU A 207 -3.37 0.39 14.00
C GLU A 207 -2.07 0.04 13.31
N TYR A 208 -0.94 0.36 13.97
CA TYR A 208 0.39 0.09 13.44
C TYR A 208 0.97 -1.16 14.09
N ARG A 209 1.41 -2.11 13.25
CA ARG A 209 2.28 -3.19 13.72
C ARG A 209 3.73 -2.69 13.71
N VAL A 210 4.38 -2.76 14.87
CA VAL A 210 5.81 -2.45 14.98
C VAL A 210 6.62 -3.63 14.48
N ILE A 211 7.52 -3.37 13.52
CA ILE A 211 8.48 -4.32 12.94
C ILE A 211 9.90 -3.82 13.21
N PHE A 212 10.91 -4.66 13.06
CA PHE A 212 12.32 -4.23 13.13
C PHE A 212 12.88 -3.89 11.73
N PRO A 213 13.97 -3.09 11.63
CA PRO A 213 14.55 -2.72 10.33
C PRO A 213 15.14 -3.87 9.51
N GLY A 214 15.50 -4.99 10.14
CA GLY A 214 16.20 -6.11 9.51
C GLY A 214 17.71 -5.86 9.39
N VAL A 215 18.53 -6.85 9.73
CA VAL A 215 20.00 -6.81 9.55
C VAL A 215 20.49 -7.99 8.72
N ASP A 216 21.58 -7.78 7.99
CA ASP A 216 22.27 -8.83 7.26
C ASP A 216 23.38 -9.43 8.15
N PRO A 217 23.21 -10.68 8.63
CA PRO A 217 24.16 -11.30 9.56
C PRO A 217 25.48 -11.71 8.89
N GLU A 218 25.51 -11.84 7.56
CA GLU A 218 26.77 -12.10 6.84
C GLU A 218 27.61 -10.83 6.77
N LEU A 219 26.95 -9.68 6.57
CA LEU A 219 27.63 -8.40 6.48
C LEU A 219 28.05 -7.86 7.85
N PHE A 220 27.17 -7.97 8.85
CA PHE A 220 27.41 -7.45 10.20
C PHE A 220 27.61 -8.60 11.19
N HIS A 221 28.87 -8.81 11.54
CA HIS A 221 29.31 -9.86 12.44
C HIS A 221 30.49 -9.33 13.28
N PRO A 222 30.72 -9.84 14.50
CA PRO A 222 31.85 -9.39 15.28
C PRO A 222 33.16 -9.87 14.66
N GLU A 223 34.05 -8.91 14.45
CA GLU A 223 35.46 -9.14 14.18
C GLU A 223 36.28 -8.86 15.45
N GLN A 224 37.61 -8.94 15.35
CA GLN A 224 38.50 -8.58 16.45
C GLN A 224 38.24 -7.13 16.88
N LYS A 225 37.70 -6.96 18.09
CA LYS A 225 37.35 -5.66 18.63
C LYS A 225 38.59 -4.80 18.87
N ARG A 226 38.56 -3.58 18.34
CA ARG A 226 39.55 -2.54 18.61
C ARG A 226 39.02 -1.61 19.68
N ARG A 227 39.90 -0.89 20.39
CA ARG A 227 39.55 0.22 21.29
C ARG A 227 39.02 1.42 20.49
N ARG A 228 37.91 1.21 19.80
CA ARG A 228 37.28 2.15 18.87
C ARG A 228 35.84 2.35 19.29
N ILE A 229 35.51 3.62 19.48
CA ILE A 229 34.16 4.12 19.65
C ILE A 229 33.67 4.57 18.27
N VAL A 230 32.48 4.12 17.86
CA VAL A 230 31.80 4.66 16.69
C VAL A 230 30.59 5.45 17.18
N LEU A 231 30.56 6.75 16.90
CA LEU A 231 29.45 7.63 17.24
C LEU A 231 28.71 7.99 15.96
N GLU A 232 27.42 7.67 15.88
CA GLU A 232 26.58 8.21 14.80
C GLU A 232 26.42 9.72 15.02
N TRP A 233 26.82 10.50 14.01
CA TRP A 233 26.84 11.95 14.09
C TRP A 233 25.68 12.58 13.33
N ARG A 234 25.05 13.56 13.98
CA ARG A 234 24.00 14.43 13.44
C ARG A 234 24.20 15.87 13.91
N PRO A 235 23.80 16.89 13.13
CA PRO A 235 23.83 18.28 13.59
C PRO A 235 23.07 18.53 14.90
N ALA A 236 21.95 17.84 15.13
CA ALA A 236 21.16 17.93 16.35
C ALA A 236 21.85 17.27 17.57
N SER A 237 22.75 16.31 17.34
CA SER A 237 23.43 15.55 18.38
C SER A 237 24.77 16.18 18.83
N ARG A 238 24.93 17.51 18.71
CA ARG A 238 26.14 18.23 19.14
C ARG A 238 26.45 18.10 20.64
N PRO A 239 25.48 18.25 21.56
CA PRO A 239 25.75 18.08 23.00
C PRO A 239 26.24 16.66 23.32
N LEU A 240 25.60 15.65 22.75
CA LEU A 240 25.99 14.24 22.85
C LEU A 240 27.43 14.03 22.37
N ALA A 241 27.77 14.51 21.17
CA ALA A 241 29.12 14.37 20.62
C ALA A 241 30.18 15.10 21.46
N ARG A 242 29.86 16.27 22.03
CA ARG A 242 30.75 17.00 22.93
C ARG A 242 31.02 16.24 24.23
N SER A 243 29.99 15.61 24.80
CA SER A 243 30.14 14.79 26.00
C SER A 243 31.07 13.60 25.74
N VAL A 244 30.88 12.86 24.65
CA VAL A 244 31.78 11.74 24.28
C VAL A 244 33.20 12.21 24.01
N LEU A 245 33.38 13.35 23.34
CA LEU A 245 34.71 13.94 23.13
C LEU A 245 35.40 14.38 24.44
N ARG A 246 34.64 14.77 25.46
CA ARG A 246 35.19 15.13 26.77
C ARG A 246 35.75 13.88 27.44
N GLU A 247 34.97 12.81 27.50
CA GLU A 247 35.41 11.54 28.10
C GLU A 247 36.58 10.91 27.33
N LEU A 248 36.62 11.02 25.99
CA LEU A 248 37.72 10.49 25.17
C LEU A 248 39.10 11.04 25.57
N ARG A 249 39.17 12.26 26.14
CA ARG A 249 40.44 12.84 26.61
C ARG A 249 41.08 12.00 27.70
N GLU A 250 40.26 11.41 28.57
CA GLU A 250 40.68 10.61 29.72
C GLU A 250 40.85 9.12 29.40
N LEU A 251 40.55 8.69 28.17
CA LEU A 251 40.61 7.29 27.74
C LEU A 251 41.82 7.00 26.84
N PRO A 252 43.05 6.80 27.34
CA PRO A 252 44.23 6.62 26.51
C PRO A 252 44.12 5.38 25.60
N GLY A 253 44.61 5.50 24.36
CA GLY A 253 44.58 4.42 23.36
C GLY A 253 43.21 4.16 22.72
N TRP A 254 42.15 4.88 23.12
CA TRP A 254 40.86 4.82 22.44
C TRP A 254 40.79 5.78 21.26
N GLU A 255 40.17 5.34 20.18
CA GLU A 255 39.86 6.15 18.99
C GLU A 255 38.35 6.38 18.87
N LEU A 256 37.98 7.50 18.25
CA LEU A 256 36.59 7.84 17.94
C LEU A 256 36.41 8.00 16.43
N VAL A 257 35.44 7.28 15.87
CA VAL A 257 34.93 7.49 14.52
C VAL A 257 33.57 8.18 14.61
N MET A 258 33.49 9.41 14.11
CA MET A 258 32.23 10.09 13.89
C MET A 258 31.63 9.64 12.56
N LEU A 259 30.66 8.74 12.65
CA LEU A 259 29.97 8.12 11.53
C LEU A 259 28.84 9.02 11.03
N ARG A 260 28.90 9.40 9.76
CA ARG A 260 27.81 10.12 9.07
C ARG A 260 27.10 9.18 8.11
N THR A 261 25.81 9.02 8.31
CA THR A 261 24.93 8.18 7.47
C THR A 261 24.10 9.01 6.49
N LYS A 262 24.21 10.35 6.55
CA LYS A 262 23.62 11.30 5.61
C LYS A 262 24.71 12.16 4.92
N PRO A 263 24.42 12.79 3.76
CA PRO A 263 25.32 13.76 3.13
C PRO A 263 25.72 14.91 4.07
N LEU A 264 26.84 15.57 3.75
CA LEU A 264 27.43 16.63 4.58
C LEU A 264 26.45 17.80 4.79
N SER A 265 25.92 17.90 6.01
CA SER A 265 25.10 19.04 6.47
C SER A 265 25.81 19.89 7.53
N GLY A 266 27.04 19.52 7.89
CA GLY A 266 27.89 20.24 8.83
C GLY A 266 29.16 19.46 9.12
N ARG A 267 30.17 20.14 9.69
CA ARG A 267 31.40 19.50 10.15
C ARG A 267 31.36 19.37 11.68
N PRO A 268 31.64 18.18 12.25
CA PRO A 268 31.87 18.09 13.68
C PRO A 268 33.12 18.90 14.07
N ALA A 269 33.05 19.58 15.21
CA ALA A 269 34.21 20.25 15.78
C ALA A 269 35.07 19.22 16.52
N VAL A 270 36.32 19.04 16.08
CA VAL A 270 37.30 18.17 16.73
C VAL A 270 38.30 19.03 17.50
N PRO A 271 38.41 18.91 18.83
CA PRO A 271 39.42 19.62 19.61
C PRO A 271 40.84 19.26 19.15
N ARG A 272 41.76 20.24 19.13
CA ARG A 272 43.17 20.02 18.72
C ARG A 272 43.86 18.91 19.52
N ALA A 273 43.57 18.80 20.82
CA ALA A 273 44.11 17.75 21.68
C ALA A 273 43.75 16.32 21.23
N LEU A 274 42.73 16.16 20.38
CA LEU A 274 42.24 14.88 19.88
C LEU A 274 42.49 14.69 18.38
N ALA A 275 43.30 15.56 17.75
CA ALA A 275 43.45 15.66 16.29
C ALA A 275 44.06 14.42 15.60
N GLY A 276 44.57 13.43 16.34
CA GLY A 276 45.00 12.12 15.81
C GLY A 276 44.15 10.94 16.24
N ARG A 277 43.17 11.15 17.13
CA ARG A 277 42.35 10.09 17.75
C ARG A 277 40.89 10.13 17.30
N VAL A 278 40.49 11.18 16.61
CA VAL A 278 39.12 11.37 16.11
C VAL A 278 39.16 11.43 14.59
N SER A 279 38.38 10.57 13.93
CA SER A 279 38.18 10.60 12.49
C SER A 279 36.71 10.77 12.15
N VAL A 280 36.42 11.34 10.97
CA VAL A 280 35.06 11.46 10.44
C VAL A 280 34.95 10.58 9.22
N ARG A 281 33.94 9.70 9.21
CA ARG A 281 33.67 8.79 8.09
C ARG A 281 32.24 8.99 7.61
N THR A 282 32.05 8.96 6.31
CA THR A 282 30.72 8.90 5.70
C THR A 282 30.51 7.51 5.15
N ALA A 283 29.51 6.81 5.68
CA ALA A 283 29.11 5.51 5.20
C ALA A 283 27.58 5.49 5.14
N ARG A 284 27.05 5.47 3.91
CA ARG A 284 25.61 5.67 3.62
C ARG A 284 24.89 4.36 3.29
N ASP A 285 25.63 3.28 3.12
CA ASP A 285 25.12 1.93 2.89
C ASP A 285 25.78 0.94 3.85
N GLY A 286 25.16 -0.22 4.04
CA GLY A 286 25.63 -1.23 4.98
C GLY A 286 27.03 -1.70 4.67
N ALA A 287 27.37 -1.87 3.39
CA ALA A 287 28.69 -2.33 2.96
C ALA A 287 29.82 -1.38 3.40
N THR A 288 29.58 -0.07 3.39
CA THR A 288 30.56 0.91 3.89
C THR A 288 30.53 1.06 5.42
N ARG A 289 29.42 0.69 6.09
CA ARG A 289 29.31 0.71 7.56
C ARG A 289 29.93 -0.50 8.23
N ALA A 290 29.81 -1.69 7.61
CA ALA A 290 30.21 -2.96 8.22
C ALA A 290 31.65 -3.01 8.71
N PRO A 291 32.69 -2.64 7.93
CA PRO A 291 34.07 -2.66 8.42
C PRO A 291 34.31 -1.75 9.64
N LEU A 292 33.53 -0.67 9.76
CA LEU A 292 33.62 0.23 10.91
C LEU A 292 32.95 -0.36 12.14
N LEU A 293 31.79 -1.00 11.98
CA LEU A 293 30.98 -1.53 13.08
C LEU A 293 31.48 -2.90 13.57
N ASN A 294 31.93 -3.78 12.67
CA ASN A 294 32.43 -5.11 13.00
C ASN A 294 33.64 -5.06 13.95
N GLU A 295 34.53 -4.07 13.78
CA GLU A 295 35.68 -3.83 14.67
C GLU A 295 35.37 -2.94 15.89
N ALA A 296 34.21 -2.27 15.93
CA ALA A 296 33.86 -1.32 16.99
C ALA A 296 33.58 -2.03 18.32
N ALA A 297 34.22 -1.57 19.39
CA ALA A 297 33.94 -2.06 20.75
C ALA A 297 32.73 -1.36 21.37
N ILE A 298 32.54 -0.07 21.06
CA ILE A 298 31.44 0.75 21.58
C ILE A 298 30.77 1.49 20.42
N PHE A 299 29.44 1.48 20.39
CA PHE A 299 28.63 2.29 19.50
C PHE A 299 27.77 3.29 20.28
N VAL A 300 27.76 4.55 19.83
CA VAL A 300 26.95 5.63 20.41
C VAL A 300 25.94 6.11 19.36
N PRO A 301 24.64 5.83 19.52
CA PRO A 301 23.63 6.30 18.56
C PRO A 301 23.42 7.82 18.65
N ALA A 302 23.04 8.42 17.53
CA ALA A 302 22.54 9.79 17.52
C ALA A 302 21.12 9.86 18.10
N LEU A 303 20.73 11.02 18.66
CA LEU A 303 19.37 11.23 19.18
C LEU A 303 18.28 11.09 18.11
N ASP A 304 18.62 11.51 16.89
CA ASP A 304 17.89 11.44 15.63
C ASP A 304 18.61 10.52 14.63
N GLY A 305 19.24 9.46 15.17
CA GLY A 305 19.93 8.42 14.42
C GLY A 305 18.99 7.53 13.61
N LEU A 306 19.58 6.61 12.85
CA LEU A 306 18.81 5.57 12.16
C LEU A 306 18.78 4.32 13.05
N ASP A 307 17.59 3.82 13.38
CA ASP A 307 17.43 2.60 14.19
C ASP A 307 18.19 1.39 13.61
N ARG A 308 18.25 1.31 12.28
CA ARG A 308 19.05 0.33 11.53
C ARG A 308 20.50 0.29 11.98
N VAL A 309 21.15 1.43 12.18
CA VAL A 309 22.59 1.50 12.45
C VAL A 309 22.88 1.00 13.86
N THR A 310 21.97 1.25 14.81
CA THR A 310 22.01 0.65 16.15
C THR A 310 21.87 -0.86 16.08
N LEU A 311 20.97 -1.39 15.25
CA LEU A 311 20.81 -2.83 15.04
C LEU A 311 22.03 -3.47 14.37
N GLU A 312 22.63 -2.80 13.40
CA GLU A 312 23.88 -3.24 12.74
C GLU A 312 25.05 -3.29 13.73
N ALA A 313 25.20 -2.27 14.58
CA ALA A 313 26.20 -2.27 15.65
C ALA A 313 25.95 -3.39 16.68
N ALA A 314 24.69 -3.68 16.99
CA ALA A 314 24.31 -4.80 17.84
C ALA A 314 24.67 -6.14 17.21
N ALA A 315 24.38 -6.37 15.92
CA ALA A 315 24.74 -7.58 15.17
C ALA A 315 26.27 -7.77 15.10
N ALA A 316 26.99 -6.67 14.90
CA ALA A 316 28.44 -6.63 15.00
C ALA A 316 28.97 -6.90 16.42
N GLY A 317 28.13 -6.99 17.45
CA GLY A 317 28.54 -7.26 18.84
C GLY A 317 29.19 -6.09 19.55
N ALA A 318 28.90 -4.85 19.17
CA ALA A 318 29.34 -3.66 19.90
C ALA A 318 28.49 -3.44 21.16
N ALA A 319 29.11 -2.93 22.23
CA ALA A 319 28.35 -2.40 23.36
C ALA A 319 27.70 -1.07 22.96
N ILE A 320 26.43 -0.86 23.33
CA ILE A 320 25.67 0.33 22.92
C ILE A 320 25.59 1.32 24.09
N ALA A 321 26.17 2.49 23.92
CA ALA A 321 26.13 3.58 24.91
C ALA A 321 24.86 4.43 24.76
N ALA A 322 23.70 3.84 25.05
CA ALA A 322 22.39 4.49 24.93
C ALA A 322 21.52 4.35 26.20
N PRO A 323 21.93 4.94 27.34
CA PRO A 323 21.15 4.86 28.57
C PRO A 323 19.78 5.56 28.42
N PRO A 324 18.77 5.19 29.22
CA PRO A 324 17.51 5.92 29.28
C PRO A 324 17.71 7.41 29.58
N GLY A 325 16.87 8.28 29.02
CA GLY A 325 16.90 9.73 29.29
C GLY A 325 17.82 10.55 28.38
N LEU A 326 18.50 9.95 27.40
CA LEU A 326 19.43 10.66 26.50
C LEU A 326 18.86 11.91 25.80
N ARG A 327 17.55 11.94 25.50
CA ARG A 327 16.91 13.13 24.91
C ARG A 327 16.84 14.31 25.89
N ALA A 328 16.70 14.04 27.18
CA ALA A 328 16.67 15.06 28.23
C ALA A 328 18.07 15.44 28.69
N GLN A 329 18.98 14.46 28.79
CA GLN A 329 20.36 14.65 29.25
C GLN A 329 21.36 13.93 28.34
N PRO A 330 21.79 14.56 27.22
CA PRO A 330 22.71 13.97 26.26
C PRO A 330 24.09 13.59 26.84
N GLU A 331 24.49 14.18 27.96
CA GLU A 331 25.74 13.91 28.66
C GLU A 331 25.83 12.48 29.22
N LEU A 332 24.68 11.81 29.39
CA LEU A 332 24.64 10.41 29.81
C LEU A 332 25.32 9.49 28.78
N ALA A 333 25.37 9.88 27.50
CA ALA A 333 26.09 9.12 26.46
C ALA A 333 27.59 9.09 26.72
N GLY A 334 28.18 10.22 27.14
CA GLY A 334 29.60 10.28 27.49
C GLY A 334 29.89 9.38 28.69
N ALA A 335 29.13 9.55 29.78
CA ALA A 335 29.30 8.73 30.99
C ALA A 335 29.16 7.21 30.71
N ALA A 336 28.16 6.81 29.92
CA ALA A 336 28.00 5.42 29.50
C ALA A 336 29.17 4.93 28.63
N THR A 337 29.68 5.79 27.74
CA THR A 337 30.85 5.47 26.91
C THR A 337 32.10 5.27 27.75
N ALA A 338 32.36 6.15 28.73
CA ALA A 338 33.49 6.04 29.67
C ALA A 338 33.43 4.74 30.46
N ARG A 339 32.27 4.45 31.06
CA ARG A 339 32.03 3.23 31.83
C ARG A 339 32.29 1.96 31.01
N LEU A 340 31.80 1.91 29.77
CA LEU A 340 32.04 0.79 28.86
C LEU A 340 33.50 0.70 28.40
N ALA A 341 34.21 1.82 28.32
CA ALA A 341 35.62 1.84 27.93
C ALA A 341 36.56 1.37 29.06
N GLU A 342 36.17 1.61 30.31
CA GLU A 342 36.93 1.25 31.52
C GLU A 342 36.65 -0.19 32.01
N ASP A 343 35.43 -0.70 31.83
CA ASP A 343 35.01 -2.04 32.28
C ASP A 343 34.87 -3.01 31.10
N ASP A 344 35.91 -3.81 30.89
CA ASP A 344 35.97 -4.81 29.82
C ASP A 344 34.89 -5.90 29.98
N ALA A 345 34.63 -6.35 31.20
CA ALA A 345 33.65 -7.41 31.49
C ALA A 345 32.23 -6.94 31.18
N LEU A 346 31.88 -5.72 31.61
CA LEU A 346 30.61 -5.08 31.27
C LEU A 346 30.46 -4.89 29.77
N ARG A 347 31.51 -4.37 29.10
CA ARG A 347 31.48 -4.13 27.65
C ARG A 347 31.24 -5.40 26.86
N GLU A 348 31.92 -6.48 27.21
CA GLU A 348 31.71 -7.78 26.57
C GLU A 348 30.33 -8.36 26.87
N HIS A 349 29.85 -8.23 28.10
CA HIS A 349 28.51 -8.67 28.48
C HIS A 349 27.44 -7.96 27.65
N GLU A 350 27.50 -6.63 27.56
CA GLU A 350 26.57 -5.83 26.76
C GLU A 350 26.70 -6.14 25.26
N GLY A 351 27.91 -6.32 24.74
CA GLY A 351 28.14 -6.72 23.34
C GLY A 351 27.50 -8.08 23.00
N ARG A 352 27.68 -9.10 23.85
CA ARG A 352 27.05 -10.43 23.68
C ARG A 352 25.53 -10.35 23.74
N LYS A 353 24.99 -9.58 24.69
CA LYS A 353 23.55 -9.36 24.85
C LYS A 353 22.94 -8.66 23.63
N ASN A 354 23.58 -7.62 23.12
CA ASN A 354 23.15 -6.89 21.93
C ASN A 354 23.16 -7.80 20.69
N ARG A 355 24.22 -8.58 20.51
CA ARG A 355 24.30 -9.56 19.41
C ARG A 355 23.16 -10.57 19.46
N LYS A 356 22.94 -11.19 20.63
CA LYS A 356 21.86 -12.18 20.80
C LYS A 356 20.49 -11.60 20.45
N ARG A 357 20.25 -10.32 20.76
CA ARG A 357 19.02 -9.63 20.34
C ARG A 357 18.95 -9.44 18.82
N ALA A 358 20.06 -9.05 18.19
CA ALA A 358 20.12 -8.80 16.75
C ALA A 358 19.99 -10.07 15.89
N GLU A 359 20.40 -11.23 16.42
CA GLU A 359 20.24 -12.54 15.76
C GLU A 359 18.77 -12.88 15.48
N GLY A 360 17.83 -12.38 16.30
CA GLY A 360 16.39 -12.51 16.08
C GLY A 360 15.77 -11.41 15.19
N GLN A 361 16.58 -10.51 14.62
CA GLN A 361 16.11 -9.35 13.85
C GLN A 361 16.74 -9.27 12.46
N THR A 362 17.03 -10.43 11.87
CA THR A 362 17.62 -10.53 10.53
C THR A 362 16.59 -10.22 9.43
N PHE A 363 17.05 -9.94 8.21
CA PHE A 363 16.13 -9.82 7.06
C PHE A 363 15.29 -11.08 6.83
N ALA A 364 15.82 -12.27 7.15
CA ALA A 364 15.08 -13.53 7.02
C ALA A 364 13.91 -13.61 8.01
N GLU A 365 14.12 -13.19 9.26
CA GLU A 365 13.03 -13.06 10.25
C GLU A 365 12.02 -11.99 9.83
N LEU A 366 12.51 -10.84 9.33
CA LEU A 366 11.66 -9.77 8.83
C LEU A 366 10.75 -10.27 7.69
N ALA A 367 11.31 -11.02 6.74
CA ALA A 367 10.56 -11.57 5.63
C ALA A 367 9.54 -12.61 6.08
N ARG A 368 9.84 -13.43 7.09
CA ARG A 368 8.85 -14.34 7.70
C ARG A 368 7.69 -13.60 8.34
N GLU A 369 7.94 -12.50 9.04
CA GLU A 369 6.87 -11.65 9.57
C GLU A 369 5.99 -11.05 8.47
N HIS A 370 6.61 -10.62 7.37
CA HIS A 370 5.91 -10.08 6.21
C HIS A 370 5.14 -11.15 5.45
N ASP A 371 5.69 -12.35 5.25
CA ASP A 371 4.99 -13.48 4.64
C ASP A 371 3.73 -13.85 5.43
N ALA A 372 3.85 -13.99 6.75
CA ALA A 372 2.70 -14.27 7.62
C ALA A 372 1.62 -13.18 7.50
N LEU A 373 2.03 -11.90 7.46
CA LEU A 373 1.11 -10.79 7.23
C LEU A 373 0.46 -10.88 5.85
N TYR A 374 1.23 -11.05 4.78
CA TYR A 374 0.73 -11.09 3.41
C TYR A 374 -0.22 -12.25 3.19
N ARG A 375 0.09 -13.44 3.72
CA ARG A 375 -0.81 -14.60 3.69
C ARG A 375 -2.09 -14.33 4.47
N LYS A 376 -2.01 -13.67 5.64
CA LYS A 376 -3.20 -13.25 6.40
C LYS A 376 -4.07 -12.29 5.58
N LEU A 377 -3.47 -11.32 4.91
CA LEU A 377 -4.20 -10.37 4.06
C LEU A 377 -4.79 -11.05 2.83
N ALA A 378 -4.06 -11.96 2.19
CA ALA A 378 -4.52 -12.69 1.01
C ALA A 378 -5.80 -13.50 1.26
N LYS A 379 -6.02 -13.96 2.50
CA LYS A 379 -7.28 -14.63 2.90
C LYS A 379 -8.52 -13.74 2.80
N ARG A 380 -8.37 -12.42 2.79
CA ARG A 380 -9.49 -11.47 2.60
C ARG A 380 -9.96 -11.40 1.14
N ARG A 381 -9.19 -11.95 0.21
CA ARG A 381 -9.55 -11.97 -1.22
C ARG A 381 -10.34 -13.25 -1.47
N ARG A 382 -11.56 -13.12 -1.99
CA ARG A 382 -12.38 -14.26 -2.37
C ARG A 382 -11.66 -15.11 -3.41
N ALA A 383 -11.80 -16.43 -3.31
CA ALA A 383 -11.27 -17.33 -4.33
C ALA A 383 -11.91 -17.00 -5.68
N ALA A 384 -11.13 -17.07 -6.77
CA ALA A 384 -11.72 -17.05 -8.09
C ALA A 384 -12.49 -18.36 -8.31
N GLY A 385 -13.74 -18.27 -8.76
CA GLY A 385 -14.50 -19.45 -9.17
C GLY A 385 -13.82 -20.16 -10.35
N ASN A 386 -13.79 -21.48 -10.32
CA ASN A 386 -13.28 -22.27 -11.43
C ASN A 386 -14.42 -22.57 -12.42
N GLY A 387 -14.42 -21.88 -13.55
CA GLY A 387 -15.33 -22.14 -14.68
C GLY A 387 -16.55 -21.22 -14.75
N ASP A 388 -17.24 -21.30 -15.89
CA ASP A 388 -18.52 -20.64 -16.15
C ASP A 388 -19.59 -21.74 -16.31
N PRO A 389 -20.28 -22.13 -15.22
CA PRO A 389 -21.24 -23.24 -15.26
C PRO A 389 -22.42 -22.97 -16.21
N LEU A 390 -22.66 -21.69 -16.52
CA LEU A 390 -23.72 -21.23 -17.41
C LEU A 390 -23.21 -20.88 -18.81
N SER A 391 -22.00 -21.32 -19.18
CA SER A 391 -21.38 -21.00 -20.46
C SER A 391 -22.20 -21.41 -21.70
N GLY A 392 -23.10 -22.39 -21.55
CA GLY A 392 -24.04 -22.84 -22.59
C GLY A 392 -25.39 -22.10 -22.64
N ARG A 393 -25.68 -21.22 -21.68
CA ARG A 393 -26.91 -20.41 -21.63
C ARG A 393 -26.82 -19.20 -22.56
N ASP A 394 -27.97 -18.69 -22.98
CA ASP A 394 -28.03 -17.47 -23.79
C ASP A 394 -27.60 -16.23 -22.98
N TRP A 395 -27.27 -15.16 -23.69
CA TRP A 395 -26.94 -13.87 -23.07
C TRP A 395 -28.19 -13.03 -22.94
N ILE A 396 -28.41 -12.49 -21.74
CA ILE A 396 -29.48 -11.55 -21.43
C ILE A 396 -28.92 -10.20 -20.99
N VAL A 397 -29.78 -9.18 -20.98
CA VAL A 397 -29.47 -7.87 -20.43
C VAL A 397 -30.31 -7.66 -19.17
N CYS A 398 -29.66 -7.34 -18.06
CA CYS A 398 -30.26 -7.18 -16.75
C CYS A 398 -29.90 -5.84 -16.12
N ASP A 399 -30.87 -5.16 -15.50
CA ASP A 399 -30.65 -3.95 -14.71
C ASP A 399 -31.02 -4.24 -13.25
N LEU A 400 -30.06 -4.07 -12.33
CA LEU A 400 -30.16 -4.54 -10.94
C LEU A 400 -30.58 -3.47 -9.93
N HIS A 401 -30.86 -2.25 -10.37
CA HIS A 401 -31.16 -1.15 -9.46
C HIS A 401 -32.12 -0.18 -10.14
N MET A 402 -33.39 -0.19 -9.74
CA MET A 402 -34.42 0.72 -10.25
C MET A 402 -35.56 0.89 -9.25
N HIS A 403 -36.26 2.01 -9.40
CA HIS A 403 -37.31 2.47 -8.50
C HIS A 403 -38.62 2.70 -9.26
N THR A 404 -39.74 2.55 -8.56
CA THR A 404 -41.12 2.73 -9.00
C THR A 404 -41.81 3.78 -8.12
N SER A 405 -43.09 4.05 -8.36
CA SER A 405 -43.93 4.96 -7.56
C SER A 405 -44.06 4.57 -6.09
N TRP A 406 -43.63 3.36 -5.71
CA TRP A 406 -43.51 2.94 -4.31
C TRP A 406 -42.34 3.58 -3.56
N SER A 407 -41.31 4.02 -4.29
CA SER A 407 -40.25 4.87 -3.75
C SER A 407 -40.75 6.31 -3.58
N HIS A 408 -40.56 6.88 -2.38
CA HIS A 408 -41.01 8.24 -2.03
C HIS A 408 -40.53 9.38 -2.96
N ASP A 409 -39.54 9.12 -3.80
CA ASP A 409 -38.94 10.08 -4.71
C ASP A 409 -38.93 9.62 -6.17
N CYS A 410 -39.67 8.58 -6.53
CA CYS A 410 -39.88 8.13 -7.90
C CYS A 410 -41.38 8.18 -8.26
N ALA A 411 -41.69 8.43 -9.53
CA ALA A 411 -43.06 8.62 -10.04
C ALA A 411 -43.35 7.68 -11.23
N ILE A 412 -42.56 6.62 -11.40
CA ILE A 412 -42.75 5.65 -12.47
C ILE A 412 -43.69 4.56 -11.97
N GLU A 413 -44.89 4.43 -12.55
CA GLU A 413 -45.76 3.30 -12.23
C GLU A 413 -45.14 1.97 -12.66
N VAL A 414 -45.45 0.90 -11.94
CA VAL A 414 -44.87 -0.43 -12.18
C VAL A 414 -45.12 -0.91 -13.61
N GLU A 415 -46.34 -0.75 -14.12
CA GLU A 415 -46.70 -1.13 -15.49
C GLU A 415 -45.92 -0.35 -16.56
N ASP A 416 -45.71 0.95 -16.34
CA ASP A 416 -44.93 1.81 -17.24
C ASP A 416 -43.46 1.39 -17.25
N LEU A 417 -42.91 1.05 -16.07
CA LEU A 417 -41.54 0.56 -15.94
C LEU A 417 -41.35 -0.76 -16.70
N LEU A 418 -42.25 -1.73 -16.51
CA LEU A 418 -42.20 -3.05 -17.17
C LEU A 418 -42.25 -2.90 -18.70
N THR A 419 -43.23 -2.15 -19.19
CA THR A 419 -43.42 -1.91 -20.63
C THR A 419 -42.19 -1.22 -21.24
N HIS A 420 -41.63 -0.24 -20.54
CA HIS A 420 -40.45 0.47 -21.01
C HIS A 420 -39.19 -0.40 -20.99
N ALA A 421 -38.99 -1.21 -19.95
CA ALA A 421 -37.87 -2.14 -19.84
C ALA A 421 -37.87 -3.18 -20.98
N GLU A 422 -39.03 -3.72 -21.36
CA GLU A 422 -39.18 -4.60 -22.53
C GLU A 422 -38.80 -3.87 -23.82
N THR A 423 -39.27 -2.62 -23.98
CA THR A 423 -38.97 -1.79 -25.16
C THR A 423 -37.47 -1.47 -25.28
N GLU A 424 -36.77 -1.27 -24.16
CA GLU A 424 -35.32 -1.04 -24.11
C GLU A 424 -34.48 -2.32 -24.33
N GLY A 425 -35.15 -3.48 -24.44
CA GLY A 425 -34.56 -4.78 -24.69
C GLY A 425 -33.92 -5.42 -23.46
N LEU A 426 -34.39 -5.08 -22.26
CA LEU A 426 -34.04 -5.80 -21.04
C LEU A 426 -34.75 -7.16 -21.04
N SER A 427 -34.13 -8.16 -20.42
CA SER A 427 -34.73 -9.49 -20.22
C SER A 427 -34.95 -9.81 -18.75
N ALA A 428 -34.25 -9.12 -17.85
CA ALA A 428 -34.43 -9.24 -16.42
C ALA A 428 -34.26 -7.87 -15.73
N ILE A 429 -35.00 -7.63 -14.66
CA ILE A 429 -34.94 -6.37 -13.91
C ILE A 429 -35.04 -6.65 -12.40
N ALA A 430 -34.38 -5.85 -11.58
CA ALA A 430 -34.58 -5.87 -10.13
C ALA A 430 -35.28 -4.60 -9.67
N ILE A 431 -36.46 -4.73 -9.06
CA ILE A 431 -37.17 -3.59 -8.47
C ILE A 431 -36.70 -3.46 -7.03
N THR A 432 -36.16 -2.30 -6.67
CA THR A 432 -35.40 -2.08 -5.43
C THR A 432 -35.87 -0.81 -4.74
N ASP A 433 -37.18 -0.66 -4.55
CA ASP A 433 -37.77 0.55 -3.96
C ASP A 433 -37.24 0.85 -2.55
N HIS A 434 -37.19 2.15 -2.21
CA HIS A 434 -36.60 2.65 -0.98
C HIS A 434 -37.46 2.32 0.24
N ASN A 435 -37.02 1.35 1.04
CA ASN A 435 -37.70 0.90 2.27
C ASN A 435 -39.16 0.47 2.02
N ALA A 436 -39.42 -0.10 0.85
CA ALA A 436 -40.74 -0.52 0.43
C ALA A 436 -40.62 -1.75 -0.48
N PHE A 437 -41.41 -2.79 -0.19
CA PHE A 437 -41.41 -4.03 -1.00
C PHE A 437 -42.61 -4.14 -1.95
N GLY A 438 -43.57 -3.21 -1.86
CA GLY A 438 -44.83 -3.26 -2.62
C GLY A 438 -44.65 -3.27 -4.14
N GLY A 439 -43.73 -2.46 -4.68
CA GLY A 439 -43.48 -2.39 -6.13
C GLY A 439 -42.93 -3.70 -6.71
N ALA A 440 -42.12 -4.41 -5.94
CA ALA A 440 -41.64 -5.74 -6.32
C ALA A 440 -42.78 -6.77 -6.38
N LEU A 441 -43.69 -6.76 -5.41
CA LEU A 441 -44.87 -7.65 -5.40
C LEU A 441 -45.84 -7.35 -6.54
N GLU A 442 -46.07 -6.07 -6.83
CA GLU A 442 -46.91 -5.63 -7.94
C GLU A 442 -46.34 -6.10 -9.29
N ALA A 443 -45.03 -5.97 -9.49
CA ALA A 443 -44.37 -6.42 -10.72
C ALA A 443 -44.35 -7.94 -10.87
N LEU A 444 -44.20 -8.69 -9.77
CA LEU A 444 -44.30 -10.15 -9.78
C LEU A 444 -45.72 -10.64 -10.15
N ALA A 445 -46.75 -9.86 -9.79
CA ALA A 445 -48.13 -10.18 -10.14
C ALA A 445 -48.51 -9.74 -11.56
N ALA A 446 -47.73 -8.86 -12.18
CA ALA A 446 -47.97 -8.36 -13.53
C ALA A 446 -47.65 -9.42 -14.60
N THR A 447 -48.34 -9.32 -15.74
CA THR A 447 -48.03 -10.15 -16.91
C THR A 447 -46.93 -9.48 -17.72
N THR A 448 -45.72 -10.03 -17.70
CA THR A 448 -44.55 -9.53 -18.43
C THR A 448 -43.69 -10.68 -18.97
N SER A 449 -42.91 -10.40 -20.00
CA SER A 449 -41.86 -11.29 -20.52
C SER A 449 -40.54 -11.20 -19.76
N LEU A 450 -40.41 -10.21 -18.86
CA LEU A 450 -39.20 -9.98 -18.06
C LEU A 450 -39.10 -10.97 -16.90
N THR A 451 -37.87 -11.38 -16.59
CA THR A 451 -37.57 -11.99 -15.29
C THR A 451 -37.48 -10.89 -14.23
N VAL A 452 -38.47 -10.82 -13.33
CA VAL A 452 -38.49 -9.84 -12.24
C VAL A 452 -37.77 -10.41 -11.02
N ILE A 453 -36.74 -9.71 -10.55
CA ILE A 453 -36.04 -9.99 -9.29
C ILE A 453 -36.68 -9.10 -8.22
N PRO A 454 -37.38 -9.68 -7.23
CA PRO A 454 -37.95 -8.88 -6.15
C PRO A 454 -36.85 -8.39 -5.21
N GLY A 455 -36.85 -7.10 -4.90
CA GLY A 455 -35.89 -6.52 -3.98
C GLY A 455 -36.38 -5.26 -3.29
N GLU A 456 -35.49 -4.70 -2.49
CA GLU A 456 -35.72 -3.50 -1.68
C GLU A 456 -34.38 -2.80 -1.47
N GLU A 457 -34.32 -1.46 -1.51
CA GLU A 457 -33.16 -0.68 -1.06
C GLU A 457 -33.39 -0.17 0.36
N ILE A 458 -32.79 -0.86 1.33
CA ILE A 458 -33.00 -0.64 2.77
C ILE A 458 -32.05 0.43 3.29
N LYS A 459 -32.59 1.46 3.95
CA LYS A 459 -31.80 2.47 4.66
C LYS A 459 -31.32 1.94 6.00
N THR A 460 -30.02 1.88 6.21
CA THR A 460 -29.39 1.46 7.48
C THR A 460 -29.29 2.61 8.49
N ASP A 461 -28.98 2.29 9.75
CA ASP A 461 -28.69 3.27 10.81
C ASP A 461 -27.34 3.99 10.56
N GLY A 462 -27.39 5.05 9.76
CA GLY A 462 -26.26 5.95 9.54
C GLY A 462 -25.12 5.42 8.67
N GLN A 463 -25.24 4.20 8.14
CA GLN A 463 -24.19 3.53 7.34
C GLN A 463 -24.57 3.36 5.86
N GLY A 464 -25.54 4.12 5.36
CA GLY A 464 -25.97 4.11 3.96
C GLY A 464 -27.09 3.12 3.67
N GLU A 465 -27.12 2.59 2.45
CA GLU A 465 -28.14 1.66 1.97
C GLU A 465 -27.56 0.29 1.64
N VAL A 466 -28.39 -0.73 1.71
CA VAL A 466 -28.12 -2.09 1.23
C VAL A 466 -29.34 -2.54 0.45
N ILE A 467 -29.12 -3.09 -0.74
CA ILE A 467 -30.17 -3.72 -1.52
C ILE A 467 -30.25 -5.20 -1.14
N GLY A 468 -31.44 -5.65 -0.76
CA GLY A 468 -31.76 -7.07 -0.71
C GLY A 468 -32.42 -7.49 -2.02
N LEU A 469 -31.86 -8.50 -2.70
CA LEU A 469 -32.48 -9.12 -3.87
C LEU A 469 -33.01 -10.51 -3.51
N PHE A 470 -33.98 -11.02 -4.27
CA PHE A 470 -34.68 -12.28 -4.02
C PHE A 470 -35.36 -12.31 -2.64
N LEU A 471 -35.88 -11.17 -2.20
CA LEU A 471 -36.62 -11.06 -0.95
C LEU A 471 -38.02 -11.66 -1.07
N SER A 472 -38.58 -12.05 0.07
CA SER A 472 -39.96 -12.54 0.21
C SER A 472 -40.86 -11.58 0.98
N GLU A 473 -40.28 -10.71 1.81
CA GLU A 473 -40.98 -9.70 2.60
C GLU A 473 -40.10 -8.47 2.86
N GLU A 474 -40.74 -7.37 3.21
CA GLU A 474 -40.09 -6.08 3.52
C GLU A 474 -39.18 -6.19 4.74
N ILE A 475 -38.01 -5.54 4.68
CA ILE A 475 -37.04 -5.49 5.78
C ILE A 475 -37.18 -4.14 6.51
N PRO A 476 -37.24 -4.12 7.86
CA PRO A 476 -37.35 -2.87 8.60
C PRO A 476 -36.22 -1.87 8.31
N ARG A 477 -36.59 -0.62 8.00
CA ARG A 477 -35.64 0.49 7.89
C ARG A 477 -34.95 0.83 9.22
N GLY A 478 -33.73 1.34 9.13
CA GLY A 478 -32.96 1.85 10.27
C GLY A 478 -32.30 0.76 11.10
N LEU A 479 -32.20 -0.46 10.59
CA LEU A 479 -31.38 -1.50 11.20
C LEU A 479 -29.88 -1.16 11.08
N PRO A 480 -29.03 -1.60 12.03
CA PRO A 480 -27.59 -1.59 11.84
C PRO A 480 -27.18 -2.30 10.54
N PHE A 481 -26.06 -1.88 9.93
CA PHE A 481 -25.61 -2.45 8.66
C PHE A 481 -25.48 -3.98 8.69
N ALA A 482 -24.90 -4.53 9.76
CA ALA A 482 -24.74 -5.97 9.93
C ALA A 482 -26.08 -6.71 10.09
N GLU A 483 -27.03 -6.12 10.81
CA GLU A 483 -28.38 -6.70 10.99
C GLU A 483 -29.18 -6.64 9.70
N THR A 484 -28.98 -5.60 8.88
CA THR A 484 -29.59 -5.50 7.55
C THR A 484 -29.09 -6.63 6.64
N LEU A 485 -27.78 -6.89 6.61
CA LEU A 485 -27.21 -8.02 5.85
C LEU A 485 -27.77 -9.36 6.34
N ALA A 486 -27.83 -9.56 7.66
CA ALA A 486 -28.37 -10.76 8.25
C ALA A 486 -29.85 -10.98 7.89
N ALA A 487 -30.68 -9.93 7.96
CA ALA A 487 -32.10 -10.00 7.60
C ALA A 487 -32.31 -10.39 6.12
N ILE A 488 -31.46 -9.89 5.20
CA ILE A 488 -31.48 -10.30 3.80
C ILE A 488 -31.16 -11.80 3.67
N HIS A 489 -30.11 -12.27 4.35
CA HIS A 489 -29.69 -13.67 4.28
C HIS A 489 -30.66 -14.64 4.96
N GLU A 490 -31.37 -14.23 6.01
CA GLU A 490 -32.41 -15.02 6.66
C GLU A 490 -33.56 -15.38 5.70
N GLN A 491 -33.82 -14.50 4.72
CA GLN A 491 -34.79 -14.75 3.64
C GLN A 491 -34.19 -15.55 2.46
N ASN A 492 -32.96 -16.07 2.59
CA ASN A 492 -32.15 -16.59 1.47
C ASN A 492 -31.94 -15.56 0.34
N GLY A 493 -32.01 -14.26 0.65
CA GLY A 493 -31.77 -13.19 -0.31
C GLY A 493 -30.29 -13.04 -0.69
N VAL A 494 -30.04 -12.08 -1.56
CA VAL A 494 -28.69 -11.68 -2.00
C VAL A 494 -28.43 -10.26 -1.51
N ALA A 495 -27.39 -10.08 -0.71
CA ALA A 495 -26.96 -8.78 -0.21
C ALA A 495 -26.16 -8.04 -1.29
N TYR A 496 -26.79 -7.02 -1.88
CA TYR A 496 -26.21 -6.16 -2.90
C TYR A 496 -25.87 -4.81 -2.29
N LEU A 497 -24.61 -4.40 -2.35
CA LEU A 497 -24.19 -3.09 -1.83
C LEU A 497 -24.23 -2.03 -2.95
N PRO A 498 -25.21 -1.10 -2.93
CA PRO A 498 -25.33 -0.06 -3.94
C PRO A 498 -24.32 1.07 -3.68
N HIS A 499 -23.90 1.74 -4.77
CA HIS A 499 -23.12 2.99 -4.82
C HIS A 499 -22.12 3.25 -3.66
N PRO A 500 -21.25 2.30 -3.27
CA PRO A 500 -20.57 2.27 -1.97
C PRO A 500 -19.53 3.37 -1.69
N PHE A 501 -19.18 4.18 -2.69
CA PHE A 501 -18.22 5.27 -2.57
C PHE A 501 -18.83 6.64 -2.92
N ASP A 502 -20.14 6.72 -3.06
CA ASP A 502 -20.82 7.99 -3.27
C ASP A 502 -20.86 8.83 -1.99
N ARG A 503 -19.87 9.71 -1.85
CA ARG A 503 -19.73 10.60 -0.70
C ARG A 503 -20.76 11.74 -0.67
N MET A 504 -21.68 11.79 -1.63
CA MET A 504 -22.85 12.67 -1.57
C MET A 504 -23.95 12.11 -0.63
N HIS A 505 -23.85 10.83 -0.28
CA HIS A 505 -24.77 10.13 0.62
C HIS A 505 -24.03 9.54 1.84
N SER A 506 -24.79 9.10 2.83
CA SER A 506 -24.25 8.27 3.90
C SER A 506 -23.80 6.94 3.31
N ILE A 507 -22.57 6.52 3.59
CA ILE A 507 -21.99 5.26 3.10
C ILE A 507 -21.23 4.56 4.23
N PRO A 508 -21.10 3.23 4.19
CA PRO A 508 -20.26 2.53 5.16
C PRO A 508 -18.80 2.93 4.95
N ASP A 509 -18.07 3.15 6.04
CA ASP A 509 -16.65 3.45 5.94
C ASP A 509 -15.84 2.24 5.44
N ALA A 510 -14.63 2.50 4.95
CA ALA A 510 -13.79 1.42 4.41
C ALA A 510 -13.43 0.34 5.45
N ALA A 511 -13.48 0.66 6.75
CA ALA A 511 -13.23 -0.31 7.81
C ALA A 511 -14.43 -1.26 7.98
N THR A 512 -15.64 -0.74 7.92
CA THR A 512 -16.90 -1.49 7.94
C THR A 512 -16.99 -2.40 6.73
N LEU A 513 -16.76 -1.86 5.52
CA LEU A 513 -16.73 -2.68 4.30
C LEU A 513 -15.76 -3.86 4.40
N ARG A 514 -14.58 -3.65 5.00
CA ARG A 514 -13.58 -4.71 5.20
C ARG A 514 -14.01 -5.77 6.21
N ARG A 515 -14.86 -5.43 7.19
CA ARG A 515 -15.37 -6.39 8.19
C ARG A 515 -16.43 -7.31 7.61
N HIS A 516 -17.25 -6.80 6.70
CA HIS A 516 -18.39 -7.50 6.10
C HIS A 516 -18.11 -7.99 4.66
N LEU A 517 -16.85 -8.13 4.25
CA LEU A 517 -16.50 -8.58 2.89
C LEU A 517 -17.08 -9.96 2.56
N ASP A 518 -17.27 -10.83 3.55
CA ASP A 518 -17.81 -12.18 3.34
C ASP A 518 -19.34 -12.19 3.32
N GLU A 519 -19.98 -11.14 3.83
CA GLU A 519 -21.45 -11.00 3.92
C GLU A 519 -22.04 -10.20 2.75
N ILE A 520 -21.23 -9.43 2.01
CA ILE A 520 -21.70 -8.67 0.83
C ILE A 520 -21.62 -9.55 -0.42
N ASP A 521 -22.73 -10.09 -0.89
CA ASP A 521 -22.75 -11.00 -2.04
C ASP A 521 -22.36 -10.31 -3.35
N VAL A 522 -22.94 -9.14 -3.61
CA VAL A 522 -22.74 -8.35 -4.84
C VAL A 522 -22.34 -6.93 -4.50
N PHE A 523 -21.36 -6.39 -5.23
CA PHE A 523 -20.83 -5.05 -5.02
C PHE A 523 -21.05 -4.20 -6.28
N GLU A 524 -21.82 -3.12 -6.18
CA GLU A 524 -22.11 -2.25 -7.33
C GLU A 524 -20.85 -1.52 -7.79
N VAL A 525 -20.38 -1.82 -9.01
CA VAL A 525 -19.19 -1.17 -9.62
C VAL A 525 -19.55 -0.12 -10.66
N TYR A 526 -20.83 -0.04 -11.04
CA TYR A 526 -21.33 0.99 -11.92
C TYR A 526 -22.77 1.34 -11.58
N ASN A 527 -22.96 2.57 -11.14
CA ASN A 527 -24.25 3.24 -11.01
C ASN A 527 -24.29 4.41 -12.01
N ALA A 528 -25.34 4.47 -12.83
CA ALA A 528 -25.45 5.45 -13.92
C ALA A 528 -25.84 6.86 -13.44
N ARG A 529 -26.30 7.01 -12.20
CA ARG A 529 -26.85 8.23 -11.61
C ARG A 529 -25.85 9.01 -10.77
N LEU A 530 -24.64 8.48 -10.54
CA LEU A 530 -23.61 9.17 -9.76
C LEU A 530 -23.17 10.49 -10.40
N LEU A 531 -23.00 11.51 -9.57
CA LEU A 531 -22.53 12.83 -10.01
C LEU A 531 -21.08 12.81 -10.54
N PHE A 532 -20.25 11.92 -10.00
CA PHE A 532 -18.83 11.81 -10.36
C PHE A 532 -18.44 10.37 -10.68
N ASP A 533 -18.02 10.11 -11.91
CA ASP A 533 -17.60 8.77 -12.36
C ASP A 533 -16.37 8.22 -11.59
N ALA A 534 -15.63 9.10 -10.90
CA ALA A 534 -14.55 8.70 -10.01
C ALA A 534 -15.01 7.75 -8.87
N TYR A 535 -16.29 7.77 -8.49
CA TYR A 535 -16.84 6.84 -7.51
C TYR A 535 -17.00 5.43 -8.08
N ASN A 536 -17.46 5.30 -9.34
CA ASN A 536 -17.49 4.02 -10.05
C ASN A 536 -16.08 3.44 -10.22
N GLU A 537 -15.09 4.29 -10.52
CA GLU A 537 -13.69 3.84 -10.57
C GLU A 537 -13.18 3.32 -9.21
N GLU A 538 -13.55 3.98 -8.11
CA GLU A 538 -13.18 3.55 -6.75
C GLU A 538 -13.85 2.22 -6.40
N ALA A 539 -15.13 2.07 -6.75
CA ALA A 539 -15.91 0.84 -6.58
C ALA A 539 -15.29 -0.35 -7.32
N LEU A 540 -15.03 -0.18 -8.62
CA LEU A 540 -14.37 -1.19 -9.44
C LEU A 540 -12.98 -1.56 -8.88
N ARG A 541 -12.21 -0.58 -8.39
CA ARG A 541 -10.90 -0.83 -7.78
C ARG A 541 -11.00 -1.59 -6.46
N PHE A 542 -12.04 -1.37 -5.67
CA PHE A 542 -12.28 -2.08 -4.41
C PHE A 542 -12.75 -3.51 -4.67
N ALA A 543 -13.73 -3.70 -5.55
CA ALA A 543 -14.23 -5.02 -5.93
C ALA A 543 -13.11 -5.92 -6.49
N ARG A 544 -12.28 -5.40 -7.41
CA ARG A 544 -11.12 -6.16 -7.94
C ARG A 544 -10.09 -6.54 -6.88
N LYS A 545 -9.92 -5.70 -5.86
CA LYS A 545 -8.94 -5.89 -4.79
C LYS A 545 -9.27 -7.09 -3.91
N TYR A 546 -10.53 -7.24 -3.55
CA TYR A 546 -11.00 -8.37 -2.73
C TYR A 546 -11.66 -9.48 -3.56
N ASN A 547 -11.66 -9.36 -4.89
CA ASN A 547 -12.29 -10.29 -5.81
C ASN A 547 -13.80 -10.46 -5.54
N LEU A 548 -14.50 -9.35 -5.29
CA LEU A 548 -15.94 -9.35 -5.06
C LEU A 548 -16.70 -9.55 -6.38
N THR A 549 -17.86 -10.20 -6.28
CA THR A 549 -18.83 -10.29 -7.38
C THR A 549 -19.36 -8.89 -7.70
N MET A 550 -19.39 -8.53 -8.98
CA MET A 550 -19.65 -7.16 -9.41
C MET A 550 -21.07 -7.02 -9.96
N GLY A 551 -21.79 -6.00 -9.49
CA GLY A 551 -23.11 -5.59 -9.97
C GLY A 551 -23.07 -4.25 -10.70
N ALA A 552 -24.15 -3.95 -11.42
CA ALA A 552 -24.38 -2.63 -12.01
C ALA A 552 -25.88 -2.39 -12.16
N GLY A 553 -26.28 -1.12 -12.06
CA GLY A 553 -27.66 -0.73 -12.26
C GLY A 553 -27.81 0.73 -12.68
N SER A 554 -29.01 1.06 -13.14
CA SER A 554 -29.33 2.41 -13.61
C SER A 554 -29.67 3.39 -12.49
N ASP A 555 -30.17 2.88 -11.36
CA ASP A 555 -30.73 3.67 -10.26
C ASP A 555 -31.83 4.62 -10.81
N ALA A 556 -32.68 4.04 -11.68
CA ALA A 556 -33.67 4.77 -12.44
C ALA A 556 -34.81 5.28 -11.55
N HIS A 557 -35.06 6.58 -11.64
CA HIS A 557 -36.20 7.28 -11.02
C HIS A 557 -37.10 8.00 -12.03
N VAL A 558 -36.72 7.91 -13.31
CA VAL A 558 -37.51 8.35 -14.47
C VAL A 558 -37.33 7.31 -15.58
N LEU A 559 -38.34 7.12 -16.43
CA LEU A 559 -38.30 6.12 -17.51
C LEU A 559 -37.04 6.22 -18.35
N GLN A 560 -36.62 7.43 -18.71
CA GLN A 560 -35.42 7.66 -19.52
C GLN A 560 -34.12 7.16 -18.85
N GLY A 561 -34.12 6.91 -17.54
CA GLY A 561 -32.99 6.34 -16.81
C GLY A 561 -32.87 4.82 -16.93
N VAL A 562 -33.97 4.11 -17.22
CA VAL A 562 -34.01 2.64 -17.27
C VAL A 562 -32.98 2.11 -18.29
N GLY A 563 -32.19 1.10 -17.89
CA GLY A 563 -31.18 0.49 -18.75
C GLY A 563 -29.95 1.34 -19.06
N THR A 564 -29.79 2.52 -18.43
CA THR A 564 -28.58 3.35 -18.61
C THR A 564 -27.34 2.76 -17.94
N GLY A 565 -27.54 1.92 -16.91
CA GLY A 565 -26.56 0.99 -16.35
C GLY A 565 -27.17 -0.40 -16.30
N ALA A 566 -26.49 -1.38 -16.89
CA ALA A 566 -26.98 -2.74 -16.96
C ALA A 566 -25.82 -3.74 -16.99
N LEU A 567 -26.15 -5.02 -16.92
CA LEU A 567 -25.25 -6.15 -17.06
C LEU A 567 -25.67 -6.98 -18.27
N ARG A 568 -24.69 -7.36 -19.08
CA ARG A 568 -24.81 -8.48 -19.99
C ARG A 568 -24.35 -9.73 -19.25
N MET A 569 -25.24 -10.66 -19.01
CA MET A 569 -24.97 -11.86 -18.22
C MET A 569 -25.65 -13.09 -18.84
N ARG A 570 -25.29 -14.30 -18.39
CA ARG A 570 -25.96 -15.53 -18.82
C ARG A 570 -27.39 -15.57 -18.27
N GLU A 571 -28.30 -16.13 -19.04
CA GLU A 571 -29.64 -16.45 -18.58
C GLU A 571 -29.58 -17.31 -17.30
N PHE A 572 -30.45 -16.99 -16.35
CA PHE A 572 -30.58 -17.65 -15.06
C PHE A 572 -32.05 -17.84 -14.73
N HIS A 573 -32.37 -18.84 -13.91
CA HIS A 573 -33.75 -19.12 -13.50
C HIS A 573 -33.96 -19.06 -11.99
N ASP A 574 -32.87 -19.08 -11.22
CA ASP A 574 -32.90 -19.00 -9.77
C ASP A 574 -31.76 -18.11 -9.25
N ARG A 575 -31.72 -17.95 -7.92
CA ARG A 575 -30.75 -17.12 -7.20
C ARG A 575 -29.32 -17.63 -7.36
N GLU A 576 -29.13 -18.94 -7.33
CA GLU A 576 -27.84 -19.59 -7.44
C GLU A 576 -27.25 -19.41 -8.85
N GLU A 577 -28.05 -19.64 -9.89
CA GLU A 577 -27.71 -19.36 -11.28
C GLU A 577 -27.46 -17.86 -11.49
N PHE A 578 -28.23 -16.97 -10.85
CA PHE A 578 -28.00 -15.53 -10.89
C PHE A 578 -26.59 -15.16 -10.39
N LEU A 579 -26.21 -15.63 -9.20
CA LEU A 579 -24.88 -15.38 -8.63
C LEU A 579 -23.77 -15.99 -9.48
N ALA A 580 -23.98 -17.18 -10.04
CA ALA A 580 -23.03 -17.81 -10.96
C ALA A 580 -22.85 -17.00 -12.25
N SER A 581 -23.95 -16.48 -12.80
CA SER A 581 -23.98 -15.66 -14.01
C SER A 581 -23.25 -14.33 -13.83
N LEU A 582 -23.37 -13.70 -12.65
CA LEU A 582 -22.61 -12.49 -12.31
C LEU A 582 -21.09 -12.69 -12.37
N GLY A 583 -20.59 -13.92 -12.17
CA GLY A 583 -19.16 -14.23 -12.24
C GLY A 583 -18.52 -13.96 -13.61
N SER A 584 -19.31 -13.97 -14.69
CA SER A 584 -18.85 -13.69 -16.06
C SER A 584 -19.53 -12.47 -16.69
N ALA A 585 -20.35 -11.75 -15.92
CA ALA A 585 -21.14 -10.63 -16.41
C ALA A 585 -20.28 -9.44 -16.85
N GLN A 586 -20.78 -8.68 -17.83
CA GLN A 586 -20.14 -7.50 -18.38
C GLN A 586 -21.01 -6.27 -18.14
N VAL A 587 -20.43 -5.23 -17.54
CA VAL A 587 -21.12 -3.95 -17.35
C VAL A 587 -21.37 -3.28 -18.70
N LEU A 588 -22.64 -3.03 -19.01
CA LEU A 588 -23.10 -2.21 -20.12
C LEU A 588 -23.39 -0.80 -19.63
N ARG A 589 -22.82 0.19 -20.32
CA ARG A 589 -22.99 1.62 -20.00
C ARG A 589 -23.67 2.31 -21.16
N ARG A 590 -24.87 2.86 -20.94
CA ARG A 590 -25.59 3.73 -21.88
C ARG A 590 -25.80 5.10 -21.22
N PRO A 591 -24.71 5.85 -20.93
CA PRO A 591 -24.79 7.02 -20.08
C PRO A 591 -25.67 8.10 -20.71
N LYS A 592 -26.58 8.66 -19.91
CA LYS A 592 -27.34 9.88 -20.23
C LYS A 592 -26.90 11.00 -19.30
N SER A 593 -27.15 12.25 -19.71
CA SER A 593 -26.80 13.41 -18.88
C SER A 593 -27.54 13.36 -17.53
N LEU A 594 -26.81 13.40 -16.42
CA LEU A 594 -27.41 13.42 -15.08
C LEU A 594 -28.31 14.64 -14.88
N LEU A 595 -27.88 15.81 -15.37
CA LEU A 595 -28.70 17.04 -15.33
C LEU A 595 -30.02 16.86 -16.07
N TYR A 596 -29.97 16.16 -17.21
CA TYR A 596 -31.17 15.83 -17.96
C TYR A 596 -32.11 14.92 -17.15
N LEU A 597 -31.59 13.81 -16.62
CA LEU A 597 -32.39 12.89 -15.79
C LEU A 597 -32.95 13.56 -14.52
N GLN A 598 -32.16 14.39 -13.84
CA GLN A 598 -32.60 15.15 -12.66
C GLN A 598 -33.67 16.19 -13.01
N SER A 599 -33.55 16.88 -14.14
CA SER A 599 -34.58 17.84 -14.58
C SER A 599 -35.93 17.17 -14.84
N LEU A 600 -35.92 15.97 -15.43
CA LEU A 600 -37.12 15.16 -15.62
C LEU A 600 -37.72 14.69 -14.29
N LYS A 601 -36.88 14.25 -13.34
CA LYS A 601 -37.33 13.86 -11.99
C LYS A 601 -38.06 15.00 -11.30
N TRP A 602 -37.48 16.20 -11.28
CA TRP A 602 -38.12 17.37 -10.68
C TRP A 602 -39.41 17.77 -11.38
N ALA A 603 -39.45 17.66 -12.72
CA ALA A 603 -40.67 17.93 -13.48
C ALA A 603 -41.79 16.93 -13.16
N ALA A 604 -41.47 15.64 -13.01
CA ALA A 604 -42.43 14.61 -12.62
C ALA A 604 -42.99 14.86 -11.21
N GLN A 605 -42.12 15.09 -10.22
CA GLN A 605 -42.52 15.39 -8.84
C GLN A 605 -43.35 16.68 -8.72
N ALA A 606 -43.05 17.70 -9.52
CA ALA A 606 -43.82 18.93 -9.55
C ALA A 606 -45.24 18.71 -10.12
N LYS A 607 -45.38 17.80 -11.10
CA LYS A 607 -46.67 17.48 -11.73
C LYS A 607 -47.60 16.71 -10.78
N GLU A 608 -47.05 15.86 -9.92
CA GLU A 608 -47.81 15.15 -8.88
C GLU A 608 -48.28 16.07 -7.76
N ARG A 609 -47.45 17.02 -7.30
CA ARG A 609 -47.85 18.00 -6.26
C ARG A 609 -48.97 18.96 -6.67
N VAL A 610 -49.28 19.02 -7.97
CA VAL A 610 -50.31 19.90 -8.56
C VAL A 610 -51.59 19.12 -8.89
N ARG A 611 -51.58 17.78 -8.81
CA ARG A 611 -52.77 16.93 -8.82
C ARG A 611 -53.25 16.72 -7.38
#